data_AF-A0A520JN92-F1
#
_entry.id   AF-A0A520JN92-F1
#
_cell.length_a   1.000
_cell.length_b   1.000
_cell.length_c   1.000
_cell.angle_alpha   90.00
_cell.angle_beta   90.00
_cell.angle_gamma   90.00
#
_symmetry.space_group_name_H-M   'P 1'
#
loop_
_entity.id
_entity.type
_entity.pdbx_description
1 polymer ?
#
loop_
_entity_poly.entity_id
_entity_poly.type
_entity_poly.pdbx_seq_one_letter_code
_entity_poly.pdbx_strand_id
1 'polypeptide(L)' 'MLIAPLDEFTAVYHRASGITHLLTEPAPQILAVLGEGASSLDVLLERLGRDYDLDDGTREALAARLEELVEAGLIERA' A
#
# COMPACT_ATOMS: atom_id res chain seq x y z
N MET A 1 -19.36 4.82 -24.74
CA MET A 1 -18.66 5.34 -23.56
C MET A 1 -19.37 4.80 -22.34
N LEU A 2 -18.68 4.04 -21.48
CA LEU A 2 -19.25 3.48 -20.25
C LEU A 2 -18.63 4.23 -19.06
N ILE A 3 -19.47 4.62 -18.10
CA ILE A 3 -19.07 5.28 -16.85
C ILE A 3 -19.70 4.45 -15.72
N ALA A 4 -18.88 3.92 -14.83
CA ALA A 4 -19.31 3.10 -13.69
C ALA A 4 -18.38 3.34 -12.49
N PRO A 5 -18.87 3.14 -11.25
CA PRO A 5 -18.01 3.10 -10.06
C PRO A 5 -16.92 2.02 -10.19
N LEU A 6 -15.78 2.25 -9.54
CA LEU A 6 -14.70 1.27 -9.45
C LEU A 6 -14.72 0.49 -8.12
N ASP A 7 -15.76 0.70 -7.30
CA ASP A 7 -16.00 0.04 -6.02
C ASP A 7 -14.75 -0.04 -5.12
N GLU A 8 -14.03 -1.16 -5.11
CA GLU A 8 -12.91 -1.47 -4.19
C GLU A 8 -11.59 -0.72 -4.51
N PHE A 9 -11.51 0.00 -5.63
CA PHE A 9 -10.29 0.70 -6.02
C PHE A 9 -10.14 2.06 -5.33
N THR A 10 -8.95 2.30 -4.78
CA THR A 10 -8.48 3.61 -4.34
C THR A 10 -7.57 4.23 -5.40
N ALA A 11 -7.85 5.47 -5.81
CA ALA A 11 -6.98 6.23 -6.69
C ALA A 11 -5.88 6.94 -5.87
N VAL A 12 -4.62 6.58 -6.12
CA VAL A 12 -3.43 7.18 -5.49
C VAL A 12 -2.68 8.01 -6.52
N TYR A 13 -2.62 9.32 -6.31
CA TYR A 13 -1.83 10.21 -7.15
C TYR A 13 -0.37 10.23 -6.70
N HIS A 14 0.53 9.69 -7.51
CA HIS A 14 1.97 9.72 -7.25
C HIS A 14 2.58 11.01 -7.79
N ARG A 15 2.81 11.98 -6.90
CA ARG A 15 3.24 13.34 -7.27
C ARG A 15 4.56 13.39 -8.04
N ALA A 16 5.53 12.53 -7.72
CA ALA A 16 6.85 12.57 -8.35
C ALA A 16 6.80 12.14 -9.82
N SER A 17 5.96 11.17 -10.16
CA SER A 17 5.78 10.70 -11.54
C SER A 17 4.65 11.41 -12.31
N GLY A 18 3.69 12.01 -11.60
CA GLY A 18 2.47 12.56 -12.19
C GLY A 18 1.43 11.51 -12.59
N ILE A 19 1.62 10.24 -12.20
CA ILE A 19 0.73 9.12 -12.54
C ILE A 19 -0.31 8.91 -11.43
N THR A 20 -1.55 8.58 -11.83
CA THR A 20 -2.57 8.08 -10.90
C THR A 20 -2.60 6.55 -10.96
N HIS A 21 -2.38 5.91 -9.82
CA HIS A 21 -2.42 4.46 -9.66
C HIS A 21 -3.78 4.06 -9.09
N LEU A 22 -4.38 2.99 -9.60
CA LEU A 22 -5.58 2.38 -9.03
C LEU A 22 -5.15 1.16 -8.23
N LEU A 23 -5.39 1.19 -6.93
CA LEU A 23 -4.92 0.17 -5.99
C LEU A 23 -6.09 -0.43 -5.22
N THR A 24 -5.98 -1.70 -4.89
CA THR A 24 -6.87 -2.39 -3.95
C THR A 24 -6.14 -2.64 -2.64
N GLU A 25 -6.88 -3.01 -1.61
CA GLU A 25 -6.29 -3.42 -0.33
C GLU A 25 -5.29 -4.58 -0.50
N PRO A 26 -4.20 -4.62 0.29
CA PRO A 26 -3.83 -3.68 1.36
C PRO A 26 -2.89 -2.53 0.89
N ALA A 27 -2.73 -2.31 -0.41
CA ALA A 27 -1.69 -1.40 -0.91
C ALA A 27 -1.86 0.08 -0.46
N PRO A 28 -3.06 0.69 -0.52
CA PRO A 28 -3.26 2.04 0.03
C PRO A 28 -2.91 2.15 1.52
N GLN A 29 -3.24 1.12 2.30
CA GLN A 29 -2.99 1.05 3.74
C GLN A 29 -1.50 0.98 4.03
N ILE A 30 -0.76 0.16 3.27
CA ILE A 30 0.71 0.08 3.35
C ILE A 30 1.33 1.46 3.08
N LEU A 31 0.90 2.14 2.02
CA LEU A 31 1.41 3.48 1.67
C LEU A 31 1.12 4.52 2.76
N ALA A 32 -0.07 4.48 3.36
CA ALA A 32 -0.44 5.38 4.45
C ALA A 32 0.48 5.18 5.68
N VAL A 33 0.67 3.94 6.11
CA VAL A 33 1.52 3.63 7.27
C VAL A 33 3.00 3.94 7.02
N LEU A 34 3.50 3.71 5.81
CA LEU A 34 4.86 4.10 5.42
C LEU A 34 5.05 5.61 5.40
N GLY A 35 4.05 6.37 4.95
CA GLY A 35 4.06 7.85 4.99
C GLY A 35 4.15 8.42 6.41
N GLU A 36 3.75 7.64 7.41
CA GLU A 36 3.84 7.98 8.84
C GLU A 36 5.18 7.52 9.49
N GLY A 37 6.10 6.92 8.72
CA GLY A 37 7.45 6.59 9.17
C GLY A 37 7.64 5.25 9.88
N ALA A 38 6.92 4.19 9.47
CA ALA A 38 7.20 2.84 9.96
C ALA A 38 8.63 2.37 9.61
N SER A 39 9.33 1.76 10.57
CA SER A 39 10.77 1.46 10.47
C SER A 39 11.12 -0.02 10.29
N SER A 40 10.16 -0.94 10.49
CA SER A 40 10.37 -2.38 10.29
C SER A 40 9.10 -3.07 9.78
N LEU A 41 9.24 -4.26 9.19
CA LEU A 41 8.10 -5.09 8.76
C LEU A 41 7.18 -5.44 9.93
N ASP A 42 7.73 -5.70 11.10
CA ASP A 42 6.96 -6.13 12.26
C ASP A 42 6.11 -4.96 12.82
N VAL A 43 6.68 -3.75 12.85
CA VAL A 43 5.94 -2.52 13.18
C VAL A 43 4.88 -2.20 12.13
N LEU A 44 5.18 -2.45 10.85
CA LEU A 44 4.21 -2.24 9.77
C LEU A 44 3.03 -3.22 9.88
N LEU A 45 3.27 -4.51 10.15
CA LEU A 45 2.21 -5.50 10.40
C LEU A 45 1.34 -5.10 11.61
N GLU A 46 1.97 -4.72 12.73
CA GLU A 46 1.24 -4.31 13.94
C GLU A 46 0.32 -3.11 13.65
N ARG A 47 0.80 -2.11 12.92
CA ARG A 47 0.00 -0.94 12.56
C ARG A 47 -1.11 -1.28 11.58
N LEU A 48 -0.84 -2.13 10.58
CA LEU A 48 -1.86 -2.58 9.63
C LEU A 48 -2.99 -3.35 10.35
N GLY A 49 -2.65 -4.25 11.27
CA GLY A 49 -3.64 -4.93 12.11
C GLY A 49 -4.43 -3.94 12.98
N ARG A 50 -3.75 -3.00 13.63
CA ARG A 50 -4.39 -2.04 14.56
C ARG A 50 -5.28 -1.00 13.87
N ASP A 51 -4.85 -0.45 12.74
CA ASP A 51 -5.53 0.67 12.07
C ASP A 51 -6.53 0.22 11.01
N TYR A 52 -6.35 -0.98 10.44
CA TYR A 52 -7.10 -1.44 9.27
C TYR A 52 -7.67 -2.87 9.41
N ASP A 53 -7.56 -3.51 10.58
CA ASP A 53 -8.05 -4.88 10.83
C ASP A 53 -7.38 -5.93 9.91
N LEU A 54 -6.11 -5.69 9.54
CA LEU A 54 -5.29 -6.57 8.68
C LEU A 54 -4.29 -7.39 9.52
N ASP A 55 -4.80 -8.21 10.44
CA ASP A 55 -4.00 -8.95 11.43
C ASP A 55 -3.55 -10.36 10.98
N ASP A 56 -4.09 -10.85 9.85
CA ASP A 56 -3.81 -12.16 9.28
C ASP A 56 -2.60 -12.19 8.33
N GLY A 57 -2.01 -11.02 8.03
CA GLY A 57 -0.85 -10.87 7.16
C GLY A 57 0.43 -11.48 7.75
N THR A 58 1.20 -12.19 6.92
CA THR A 58 2.54 -12.67 7.31
C THR A 58 3.64 -11.69 6.89
N ARG A 59 4.80 -11.82 7.55
CA ARG A 59 5.99 -11.03 7.22
C ARG A 59 6.44 -11.24 5.78
N GLU A 60 6.37 -12.48 5.30
CA GLU A 60 6.73 -12.86 3.93
C GLU A 60 5.76 -12.27 2.92
N ALA A 61 4.45 -12.32 3.21
CA ALA A 61 3.43 -11.73 2.34
C ALA A 61 3.59 -10.21 2.26
N LEU A 62 3.83 -9.55 3.40
CA LEU A 62 4.08 -8.10 3.44
C LEU A 62 5.35 -7.73 2.68
N ALA A 63 6.44 -8.47 2.85
CA ALA A 63 7.68 -8.23 2.12
C ALA A 63 7.47 -8.37 0.59
N ALA A 64 6.71 -9.36 0.14
CA ALA A 64 6.37 -9.51 -1.27
C ALA A 64 5.52 -8.35 -1.80
N ARG A 65 4.52 -7.87 -1.02
CA ARG A 65 3.73 -6.68 -1.40
C ARG A 65 4.58 -5.42 -1.49
N LEU A 66 5.55 -5.24 -0.59
CA LEU A 66 6.48 -4.12 -0.65
C LEU A 66 7.36 -4.18 -1.90
N GLU A 67 7.80 -5.38 -2.30
CA GLU A 67 8.54 -5.56 -3.56
C GLU A 67 7.72 -5.10 -4.77
N GLU A 68 6.46 -5.50 -4.86
CA GLU A 68 5.56 -5.09 -5.93
C GLU A 68 5.36 -3.57 -5.96
N LEU A 69 5.29 -2.92 -4.80
CA LEU A 69 5.20 -1.45 -4.71
C LEU A 69 6.50 -0.77 -5.15
N VAL A 70 7.67 -1.36 -4.90
CA VAL A 70 8.96 -0.88 -5.42
C VAL A 70 9.00 -1.03 -6.94
N GLU A 71 8.61 -2.19 -7.47
CA GLU A 71 8.55 -2.45 -8.92
C GLU A 71 7.58 -1.49 -9.62
N ALA A 72 6.46 -1.15 -8.96
CA ALA A 72 5.51 -0.15 -9.45
C ALA A 72 6.01 1.31 -9.33
N GLY A 73 7.15 1.53 -8.68
CA GLY A 73 7.73 2.85 -8.44
C GLY A 73 6.93 3.70 -7.46
N LEU A 74 6.14 3.07 -6.58
CA LEU A 74 5.31 3.74 -5.57
C LEU A 74 6.06 3.96 -4.26
N ILE A 75 7.07 3.14 -3.95
CA ILE A 75 7.96 3.29 -2.81
C ILE A 75 9.40 3.02 -3.23
N GLU A 76 10.36 3.50 -2.45
CA GLU A 76 11.80 3.26 -2.65
C GLU A 76 12.35 2.35 -1.55
N ARG A 77 13.39 1.58 -1.86
CA ARG A 77 14.18 0.89 -0.84
C ARG A 77 15.06 1.92 -0.13
N ALA A 78 15.15 1.81 1.20
CA ALA A 78 16.06 2.60 2.02
C ALA A 78 17.54 2.25 1.73
#